data_AF-B3XM19-F1
#
_entry.id   AF-B3XM19-F1
#
_cell.length_a   1.000
_cell.length_b   1.000
_cell.length_c   1.000
_cell.angle_alpha   90.00
_cell.angle_beta   90.00
_cell.angle_gamma   90.00
#
_symmetry.space_group_name_H-M   'P 1'
#
loop_
_entity.id
_entity.type
_entity.pdbx_description
1 polymer ?
#
loop_
_entity_poly.entity_id
_entity_poly.type
_entity_poly.pdbx_seq_one_letter_code
_entity_poly.pdbx_strand_id
1 'polypeptide(L)'
;MKETISTKIIKWFYGIHGPLDEYRRNELNRIGNNIAILLLTVNLLLSFIASLLMLSTNNSELTLDIVVSVLLLTVFVSLGYILYETKRHHLTEIDVDAKQEGKIKQKFIKRAIGLGIYFAIAMYGLTILIDWLPNKGALIPLLTEPSTISSAIVSGLIYGLLMGTWEIHQIKSDPNDKKVTQNHLHQKYWLILFIIIVITSLLLIHK
;
A
#
# COMPACT_ATOMS: atom_id res chain seq x y z
N MET A 1 24.84 -20.45 2.11
CA MET A 1 25.10 -19.23 1.29
C MET A 1 24.54 -18.02 2.03
N LYS A 2 25.30 -16.93 2.13
CA LYS A 2 24.86 -15.68 2.77
C LYS A 2 23.84 -14.99 1.85
N GLU A 3 22.64 -14.68 2.36
CA GLU A 3 21.63 -13.95 1.58
C GLU A 3 22.18 -12.58 1.13
N THR A 4 21.97 -12.24 -0.15
CA THR A 4 22.34 -10.92 -0.69
C THR A 4 21.41 -9.84 -0.18
N ILE A 5 21.88 -8.58 -0.18
CA ILE A 5 21.07 -7.42 0.22
C ILE A 5 19.81 -7.31 -0.66
N SER A 6 19.94 -7.56 -1.96
CA SER A 6 18.81 -7.59 -2.90
C SER A 6 17.73 -8.59 -2.49
N THR A 7 18.10 -9.82 -2.13
CA THR A 7 17.14 -10.82 -1.65
C THR A 7 16.42 -10.37 -0.38
N LYS A 8 17.11 -9.70 0.55
CA LYS A 8 16.48 -9.16 1.76
C LYS A 8 15.44 -8.07 1.44
N ILE A 9 15.76 -7.17 0.51
CA ILE A 9 14.85 -6.10 0.09
C ILE A 9 13.60 -6.69 -0.56
N ILE A 10 13.77 -7.65 -1.49
CA ILE A 10 12.65 -8.32 -2.16
C ILE A 10 11.75 -9.03 -1.14
N LYS A 11 12.35 -9.80 -0.23
CA LYS A 11 11.59 -10.49 0.83
C LYS A 11 10.84 -9.52 1.74
N TRP A 12 11.46 -8.40 2.10
CA TRP A 12 10.82 -7.37 2.91
C TRP A 12 9.64 -6.72 2.17
N PHE A 13 9.83 -6.35 0.90
CA PHE A 13 8.82 -5.69 0.07
C PHE A 13 7.59 -6.57 -0.18
N TYR A 14 7.79 -7.84 -0.56
CA TYR A 14 6.71 -8.79 -0.81
C TYR A 14 6.20 -9.51 0.44
N GLY A 15 6.79 -9.26 1.62
CA GLY A 15 6.39 -9.93 2.86
C GLY A 15 6.76 -11.42 2.93
N ILE A 16 7.81 -11.87 2.25
CA ILE A 16 8.25 -13.27 2.24
C ILE A 16 9.11 -13.56 3.49
N HIS A 17 8.63 -14.45 4.35
CA HIS A 17 9.31 -14.77 5.62
C HIS A 17 10.19 -16.04 5.51
N GLY A 18 9.90 -16.93 4.55
CA GLY A 18 10.67 -18.15 4.29
C GLY A 18 11.84 -17.97 3.31
N PRO A 19 12.44 -19.08 2.82
CA PRO A 19 13.44 -19.00 1.76
C PRO A 19 12.82 -18.49 0.45
N LEU A 20 13.61 -17.75 -0.33
CA LEU A 20 13.24 -17.33 -1.68
C LEU A 20 13.78 -18.37 -2.67
N ASP A 21 13.02 -19.44 -2.87
CA ASP A 21 13.32 -20.48 -3.86
C ASP A 21 13.06 -20.00 -5.30
N GLU A 22 13.40 -20.85 -6.28
CA GLU A 22 13.27 -20.54 -7.70
C GLU A 22 11.81 -20.32 -8.12
N TYR A 23 10.87 -21.09 -7.57
CA TYR A 23 9.44 -20.92 -7.84
C TYR A 23 8.93 -19.55 -7.37
N ARG A 24 9.19 -19.20 -6.11
CA ARG A 24 8.82 -17.90 -5.53
C ARG A 24 9.47 -16.75 -6.29
N ARG A 25 10.75 -16.89 -6.67
CA ARG A 25 11.45 -15.87 -7.45
C ARG A 25 10.80 -15.65 -8.82
N ASN A 26 10.45 -16.72 -9.53
CA ASN A 26 9.80 -16.62 -10.83
C ASN A 26 8.41 -15.99 -10.73
N GLU A 27 7.65 -16.34 -9.71
CA GLU A 27 6.31 -15.77 -9.49
C GLU A 27 6.39 -14.29 -9.11
N LEU A 28 7.31 -13.90 -8.22
CA LEU A 28 7.54 -12.49 -7.89
C LEU A 28 8.01 -11.67 -9.09
N ASN A 29 8.82 -12.24 -9.98
CA ASN A 29 9.22 -11.58 -11.22
C ASN A 29 8.02 -11.35 -12.14
N ARG A 30 7.10 -12.33 -12.25
CA ARG A 30 5.87 -12.20 -13.04
C ARG A 30 4.95 -11.11 -12.49
N ILE A 31 4.71 -11.12 -11.17
CA ILE A 31 3.92 -10.10 -10.47
C ILE A 31 4.54 -8.72 -10.67
N GLY A 32 5.85 -8.60 -10.42
CA GLY A 32 6.58 -7.35 -10.58
C GLY A 32 6.54 -6.80 -12.01
N ASN A 33 6.66 -7.67 -13.02
CA ASN A 33 6.59 -7.26 -14.42
C ASN A 33 5.19 -6.77 -14.81
N ASN A 34 4.12 -7.43 -14.34
CA ASN A 34 2.75 -6.99 -14.58
C ASN A 34 2.49 -5.59 -14.00
N ILE A 35 2.99 -5.35 -12.77
CA ILE A 35 2.90 -4.05 -12.11
C ILE A 35 3.73 -3.01 -12.86
N ALA A 36 4.95 -3.35 -13.28
CA ALA A 36 5.82 -2.44 -14.01
C ALA A 36 5.16 -1.97 -15.33
N ILE A 37 4.53 -2.89 -16.08
CA ILE A 37 3.80 -2.56 -17.31
C ILE A 37 2.60 -1.66 -16.98
N LEU A 38 1.78 -2.02 -15.99
CA LEU A 38 0.63 -1.22 -15.57
C LEU A 38 1.05 0.21 -15.16
N LEU A 39 2.07 0.31 -14.30
CA LEU A 39 2.61 1.59 -13.85
C LEU A 39 3.14 2.40 -15.03
N LEU A 40 3.91 1.79 -15.93
CA LEU A 40 4.46 2.48 -17.09
C LEU A 40 3.34 3.04 -17.97
N THR A 41 2.34 2.22 -18.30
CA THR A 41 1.22 2.63 -19.15
C THR A 41 0.40 3.75 -18.51
N VAL A 42 0.02 3.61 -17.24
CA VAL A 42 -0.77 4.62 -16.54
C VAL A 42 0.02 5.92 -16.37
N ASN A 43 1.30 5.87 -16.01
CA ASN A 43 2.11 7.08 -15.83
C ASN A 43 2.34 7.83 -17.15
N LEU A 44 2.53 7.12 -18.27
CA LEU A 44 2.65 7.76 -19.58
C LEU A 44 1.36 8.49 -19.98
N LEU A 45 0.21 7.82 -19.83
CA LEU A 45 -1.09 8.43 -20.10
C LEU A 45 -1.37 9.61 -19.18
N LEU A 46 -1.08 9.46 -17.88
CA LEU A 46 -1.26 10.53 -16.90
C LEU A 46 -0.38 11.75 -17.23
N SER A 47 0.88 11.53 -17.60
CA SER A 47 1.79 12.62 -17.98
C SER A 47 1.29 13.37 -19.22
N PHE A 48 0.76 12.65 -20.19
CA PHE A 48 0.17 13.24 -21.38
C PHE A 48 -1.09 14.06 -21.05
N ILE A 49 -2.02 13.48 -20.27
CA ILE A 49 -3.25 14.16 -19.83
C ILE A 49 -2.92 15.39 -18.98
N ALA A 50 -1.98 15.29 -18.04
CA ALA A 50 -1.54 16.41 -17.22
C ALA A 50 -0.98 17.56 -18.06
N SER A 51 -0.21 17.24 -19.10
CA SER A 51 0.32 18.23 -20.04
C SER A 51 -0.81 18.94 -20.78
N LEU A 52 -1.83 18.20 -21.25
CA LEU A 52 -3.01 18.78 -21.90
C LEU A 52 -3.84 19.65 -20.95
N LEU A 53 -4.05 19.19 -19.71
CA LEU A 53 -4.78 19.94 -18.68
C LEU A 53 -4.09 21.26 -18.35
N MET A 54 -2.76 21.24 -18.19
CA MET A 54 -1.98 22.45 -17.94
C MET A 54 -2.11 23.44 -19.12
N LEU A 55 -1.98 22.96 -20.36
CA LEU A 55 -2.12 23.82 -21.55
C LEU A 55 -3.54 24.38 -21.72
N SER A 56 -4.56 23.61 -21.36
CA SER A 56 -5.96 24.01 -21.56
C SER A 56 -6.52 24.90 -20.46
N THR A 57 -6.11 24.69 -19.20
CA THR A 57 -6.72 25.36 -18.04
C THR A 57 -5.80 26.41 -17.43
N ASN A 58 -4.48 26.30 -17.65
CA ASN A 58 -3.43 27.06 -16.96
C ASN A 58 -3.61 27.07 -15.43
N ASN A 59 -4.25 26.04 -14.88
CA ASN A 59 -4.49 25.87 -13.45
C ASN A 59 -3.55 24.80 -12.91
N SER A 60 -2.43 25.25 -12.34
CA SER A 60 -1.38 24.39 -11.82
C SER A 60 -1.81 23.62 -10.57
N GLU A 61 -2.66 24.22 -9.74
CA GLU A 61 -3.22 23.60 -8.53
C GLU A 61 -4.09 22.40 -8.90
N LEU A 62 -5.08 22.59 -9.77
CA LEU A 62 -5.95 21.52 -10.26
C LEU A 62 -5.17 20.43 -11.00
N THR A 63 -4.15 20.80 -11.78
CA THR A 63 -3.34 19.81 -12.50
C THR A 63 -2.51 18.95 -11.55
N LEU A 64 -1.86 19.58 -10.57
CA LEU A 64 -1.09 18.87 -9.54
C LEU A 64 -2.00 17.93 -8.76
N ASP A 65 -3.17 18.42 -8.37
CA ASP A 65 -4.14 17.68 -7.58
C ASP A 65 -4.60 16.37 -8.25
N ILE A 66 -4.97 16.46 -9.53
CA ILE A 66 -5.33 15.30 -10.35
C ILE A 66 -4.15 14.34 -10.48
N VAL A 67 -2.95 14.85 -10.79
CA VAL A 67 -1.77 14.01 -11.00
C VAL A 67 -1.44 13.22 -9.73
N VAL A 68 -1.37 13.90 -8.57
CA VAL A 68 -1.04 13.25 -7.31
C VAL A 68 -2.13 12.26 -6.90
N SER A 69 -3.40 12.61 -7.10
CA SER A 69 -4.52 11.71 -6.82
C SER A 69 -4.46 10.41 -7.62
N VAL A 70 -4.21 10.50 -8.93
CA VAL A 70 -4.10 9.33 -9.81
C VAL A 70 -2.84 8.52 -9.50
N LEU A 71 -1.71 9.17 -9.19
CA LEU A 71 -0.49 8.49 -8.77
C LEU A 71 -0.70 7.68 -7.50
N LEU A 72 -1.31 8.29 -6.46
CA LEU A 72 -1.64 7.61 -5.22
C LEU A 72 -2.58 6.43 -5.47
N LEU A 73 -3.65 6.62 -6.25
CA LEU A 73 -4.56 5.54 -6.63
C LEU A 73 -3.82 4.37 -7.29
N THR A 74 -2.89 4.67 -8.20
CA THR A 74 -2.14 3.64 -8.94
C THR A 74 -1.19 2.87 -8.01
N VAL A 75 -0.57 3.56 -7.04
CA VAL A 75 0.24 2.90 -5.99
C VAL A 75 -0.62 1.96 -5.16
N PHE A 76 -1.78 2.40 -4.70
CA PHE A 76 -2.67 1.55 -3.91
C PHE A 76 -3.22 0.36 -4.69
N VAL A 77 -3.66 0.56 -5.94
CA VAL A 77 -4.10 -0.54 -6.81
C VAL A 77 -2.97 -1.56 -7.00
N SER A 78 -1.74 -1.09 -7.20
CA SER A 78 -0.56 -1.95 -7.35
C SER A 78 -0.26 -2.73 -6.07
N LEU A 79 -0.34 -2.09 -4.89
CA LEU A 79 -0.22 -2.76 -3.59
C LEU A 79 -1.31 -3.81 -3.40
N GLY A 80 -2.57 -3.49 -3.69
CA GLY A 80 -3.68 -4.43 -3.66
C GLY A 80 -3.43 -5.64 -4.58
N TYR A 81 -2.96 -5.40 -5.80
CA TYR A 81 -2.59 -6.48 -6.72
C TYR A 81 -1.46 -7.37 -6.18
N ILE A 82 -0.42 -6.80 -5.57
CA ILE A 82 0.64 -7.57 -4.90
C ILE A 82 0.04 -8.46 -3.81
N LEU A 83 -0.77 -7.88 -2.92
CA LEU A 83 -1.41 -8.62 -1.83
C LEU A 83 -2.30 -9.75 -2.38
N TYR A 84 -3.02 -9.50 -3.46
CA TYR A 84 -3.85 -10.50 -4.13
C TYR A 84 -3.03 -11.66 -4.67
N GLU A 85 -2.04 -11.40 -5.54
CA GLU A 85 -1.28 -12.45 -6.22
C GLU A 85 -0.37 -13.22 -5.25
N THR A 86 0.27 -12.53 -4.30
CA THR A 86 1.12 -13.19 -3.31
C THR A 86 0.34 -14.17 -2.43
N LYS A 87 -0.90 -13.82 -2.04
CA LYS A 87 -1.79 -14.72 -1.32
C LYS A 87 -2.33 -15.83 -2.22
N ARG A 88 -2.73 -15.53 -3.45
CA ARG A 88 -3.23 -16.51 -4.43
C ARG A 88 -2.18 -17.61 -4.72
N HIS A 89 -0.91 -17.24 -4.76
CA HIS A 89 0.21 -18.14 -5.00
C HIS A 89 0.84 -18.68 -3.71
N HIS A 90 0.23 -18.43 -2.54
CA HIS A 90 0.71 -18.91 -1.24
C HIS A 90 2.19 -18.54 -0.96
N LEU A 91 2.65 -17.41 -1.51
CA LEU A 91 4.07 -17.03 -1.46
C LEU A 91 4.50 -16.54 -0.07
N THR A 92 3.54 -15.97 0.67
CA THR A 92 3.78 -15.28 1.95
C THR A 92 3.32 -16.06 3.17
N GLU A 93 2.77 -17.26 2.97
CA GLU A 93 2.27 -18.09 4.06
C GLU A 93 3.40 -18.58 4.96
N ILE A 94 3.10 -18.63 6.26
CA ILE A 94 4.03 -19.05 7.30
C ILE A 94 3.36 -20.16 8.10
N ASP A 95 4.00 -21.32 8.11
CA ASP A 95 3.66 -22.39 9.03
C ASP A 95 4.27 -22.07 10.39
N VAL A 96 3.40 -21.83 11.37
CA VAL A 96 3.80 -21.47 12.73
C VAL A 96 3.40 -22.60 13.66
N ASP A 97 4.35 -23.11 14.44
CA ASP A 97 4.04 -24.02 15.55
C ASP A 97 3.11 -23.29 16.55
N ALA A 98 2.02 -23.94 16.95
CA ALA A 98 0.98 -23.39 17.84
C ALA A 98 1.56 -22.76 19.12
N LYS A 99 2.73 -23.22 19.60
CA LYS A 99 3.42 -22.65 20.77
C LYS A 99 4.04 -21.27 20.52
N GLN A 100 4.27 -20.88 19.27
CA GLN A 100 4.91 -19.61 18.89
C GLN A 100 3.95 -18.58 18.27
N GLU A 101 2.71 -18.99 17.98
CA GLU A 101 1.69 -18.16 17.34
C GLU A 101 1.47 -16.81 18.05
N GLY A 102 1.35 -16.83 19.38
CA GLY A 102 1.16 -15.60 20.16
C GLY A 102 2.32 -14.61 20.03
N LYS A 103 3.57 -15.10 19.98
CA LYS A 103 4.76 -14.25 19.83
C LYS A 103 4.85 -13.65 18.42
N ILE A 104 4.46 -14.42 17.40
CA ILE A 104 4.46 -13.95 16.00
C ILE A 104 3.35 -12.92 15.77
N LYS A 105 2.14 -13.15 16.30
CA LYS A 105 1.04 -12.18 16.28
C LYS A 105 1.45 -10.84 16.91
N GLN A 106 2.08 -10.86 18.08
CA GLN A 106 2.58 -9.62 18.71
C GLN A 106 3.63 -8.90 17.86
N LYS A 107 4.53 -9.65 17.19
CA LYS A 107 5.53 -9.07 16.29
C LYS A 107 4.87 -8.38 15.08
N PHE A 108 3.84 -8.99 14.50
CA PHE A 108 3.07 -8.41 13.40
C PHE A 108 2.28 -7.18 13.83
N ILE A 109 1.63 -7.21 15.00
CA ILE A 109 0.96 -6.01 15.54
C ILE A 109 1.94 -4.84 15.71
N LYS A 110 3.13 -5.08 16.29
CA LYS A 110 4.16 -4.03 16.43
C LYS A 110 4.61 -3.49 15.08
N ARG A 111 4.77 -4.36 14.09
CA ARG A 111 5.13 -3.98 12.71
C ARG A 111 4.02 -3.15 12.06
N ALA A 112 2.77 -3.56 12.20
CA ALA A 112 1.60 -2.87 11.67
C ALA A 112 1.43 -1.46 12.28
N ILE A 113 1.67 -1.31 13.58
CA ILE A 113 1.71 0.00 14.25
C ILE A 113 2.82 0.87 13.63
N GLY A 114 4.02 0.33 13.45
CA GLY A 114 5.13 1.04 12.80
C GLY A 114 4.79 1.48 11.37
N LEU A 115 4.14 0.62 10.60
CA LEU A 115 3.66 0.93 9.24
C LEU A 115 2.57 2.02 9.24
N GLY A 116 1.64 1.97 10.19
CA GLY A 116 0.60 3.01 10.35
C GLY A 116 1.18 4.37 10.69
N ILE A 117 2.15 4.43 11.62
CA ILE A 117 2.87 5.68 11.96
C ILE A 117 3.66 6.22 10.77
N TYR A 118 4.41 5.34 10.08
CA TYR A 118 5.13 5.72 8.87
C TYR A 118 4.21 6.31 7.82
N PHE A 119 3.07 5.66 7.57
CA PHE A 119 2.09 6.11 6.60
C PHE A 119 1.46 7.45 6.98
N ALA A 120 1.11 7.66 8.25
CA ALA A 120 0.61 8.95 8.74
C ALA A 120 1.59 10.10 8.47
N ILE A 121 2.87 9.90 8.82
CA ILE A 121 3.91 10.92 8.63
C ILE A 121 4.13 11.20 7.14
N ALA A 122 4.15 10.16 6.31
CA ALA A 122 4.33 10.30 4.87
C ALA A 122 3.15 11.06 4.22
N MET A 123 1.92 10.71 4.58
CA MET A 123 0.72 11.39 4.07
C MET A 123 0.65 12.83 4.55
N TYR A 124 0.98 13.08 5.82
CA TYR A 124 1.03 14.45 6.38
C TYR A 124 2.01 15.34 5.60
N GLY A 125 3.24 14.85 5.38
CA GLY A 125 4.24 15.58 4.61
C GLY A 125 3.83 15.78 3.15
N LEU A 126 3.17 14.78 2.54
CA LEU A 126 2.68 14.85 1.17
C LEU A 126 1.57 15.89 1.02
N THR A 127 0.57 15.92 1.90
CA THR A 127 -0.51 16.93 1.87
C THR A 127 0.05 18.33 1.98
N ILE A 128 0.92 18.58 2.97
CA ILE A 128 1.56 19.90 3.11
C ILE A 128 2.35 20.29 1.86
N LEU A 129 3.04 19.32 1.24
CA LEU A 129 3.80 19.57 0.02
C LEU A 129 2.87 19.93 -1.15
N ILE A 130 1.74 19.24 -1.31
CA ILE A 130 0.72 19.50 -2.33
C ILE A 130 0.17 20.92 -2.19
N ASP A 131 -0.24 21.31 -0.98
CA ASP A 131 -0.85 22.63 -0.73
C ASP A 131 0.17 23.77 -0.89
N TRP A 132 1.42 23.51 -0.53
CA TRP A 132 2.48 24.49 -0.62
C TRP A 132 3.00 24.69 -2.05
N LEU A 133 3.02 23.67 -2.91
CA LEU A 133 3.73 23.73 -4.19
C LEU A 133 3.18 24.79 -5.18
N PRO A 134 1.86 24.97 -5.35
CA PRO A 134 1.30 25.96 -6.27
C PRO A 134 1.52 27.40 -5.81
N ASN A 135 1.31 27.66 -4.52
CA ASN A 135 1.24 29.01 -3.95
C ASN A 135 2.56 29.47 -3.31
N LYS A 136 3.44 28.53 -2.92
CA LYS A 136 4.73 28.77 -2.25
C LYS A 136 4.65 29.71 -1.05
N GLY A 137 3.53 29.67 -0.33
CA GLY A 137 3.26 30.51 0.82
C GLY A 137 4.05 30.12 2.06
N ALA A 138 3.66 30.68 3.21
CA ALA A 138 4.23 30.30 4.49
C ALA A 138 3.87 28.85 4.85
N LEU A 139 4.86 28.07 5.31
CA LEU A 139 4.68 26.67 5.69
C LEU A 139 4.08 26.49 7.08
N ILE A 140 4.28 27.46 7.99
CA ILE A 140 3.87 27.35 9.40
C ILE A 140 2.35 27.16 9.56
N PRO A 141 1.47 27.88 8.83
CA PRO A 141 0.04 27.65 8.90
C PRO A 141 -0.36 26.23 8.45
N LEU A 142 0.23 25.74 7.36
CA LEU A 142 -0.04 24.38 6.82
C LEU A 142 0.40 23.28 7.80
N LEU A 143 1.52 23.50 8.51
CA LEU A 143 2.05 22.58 9.53
C LEU A 143 1.25 22.57 10.84
N THR A 144 0.32 23.51 11.04
CA THR A 144 -0.46 23.62 12.27
C THR A 144 -1.96 23.44 12.03
N GLU A 145 -2.33 23.09 10.79
CA GLU A 145 -3.73 22.94 10.40
C GLU A 145 -4.36 21.69 11.06
N PRO A 146 -5.42 21.85 11.86
CA PRO A 146 -6.02 20.73 12.59
C PRO A 146 -6.61 19.64 11.69
N SER A 147 -7.16 20.03 10.53
CA SER A 147 -7.72 19.12 9.51
C SER A 147 -6.65 18.17 8.98
N THR A 148 -5.49 18.70 8.58
CA THR A 148 -4.34 17.98 8.03
C THR A 148 -3.71 17.03 9.05
N ILE A 149 -3.61 17.46 10.30
CA ILE A 149 -3.14 16.60 11.40
C ILE A 149 -4.15 15.47 11.65
N SER A 150 -5.44 15.79 11.72
CA SER A 150 -6.49 14.80 11.97
C SER A 150 -6.58 13.76 10.84
N SER A 151 -6.51 14.19 9.57
CA SER A 151 -6.58 13.30 8.41
C SER A 151 -5.36 12.36 8.35
N ALA A 152 -4.16 12.86 8.68
CA ALA A 152 -2.95 12.05 8.79
C ALA A 152 -3.07 10.97 9.88
N ILE A 153 -3.60 11.32 11.06
CA ILE A 153 -3.81 10.36 12.15
C ILE A 153 -4.84 9.30 11.74
N VAL A 154 -5.98 9.71 11.20
CA VAL A 154 -7.05 8.79 10.78
C VAL A 154 -6.56 7.84 9.69
N SER A 155 -5.86 8.36 8.68
CA SER A 155 -5.31 7.55 7.58
C SER A 155 -4.25 6.55 8.05
N GLY A 156 -3.37 6.95 8.98
CA GLY A 156 -2.40 6.06 9.62
C GLY A 156 -3.04 4.94 10.43
N LEU A 157 -4.09 5.26 11.21
CA LEU A 157 -4.84 4.27 11.98
C LEU A 157 -5.52 3.24 11.07
N ILE A 158 -6.20 3.70 10.02
CA ILE A 158 -6.86 2.84 9.05
C ILE A 158 -5.82 1.93 8.36
N TYR A 159 -4.71 2.50 7.88
CA TYR A 159 -3.67 1.72 7.22
C TYR A 159 -3.02 0.69 8.16
N GLY A 160 -2.70 1.08 9.40
CA GLY A 160 -2.14 0.19 10.40
C GLY A 160 -3.07 -0.98 10.74
N LEU A 161 -4.37 -0.73 10.89
CA LEU A 161 -5.37 -1.78 11.12
C LEU A 161 -5.48 -2.73 9.92
N LEU A 162 -5.50 -2.19 8.70
CA LEU A 162 -5.56 -2.99 7.48
C LEU A 162 -4.35 -3.91 7.36
N MET A 163 -3.14 -3.37 7.57
CA MET A 163 -1.91 -4.16 7.51
C MET A 163 -1.82 -5.19 8.63
N GLY A 164 -2.23 -4.84 9.86
CA GLY A 164 -2.20 -5.76 11.00
C GLY A 164 -3.13 -6.97 10.81
N THR A 165 -4.36 -6.72 10.37
CA THR A 165 -5.30 -7.81 10.06
C THR A 165 -4.81 -8.65 8.89
N TRP A 166 -4.21 -8.06 7.86
CA TRP A 166 -3.63 -8.78 6.73
C TRP A 166 -2.46 -9.69 7.13
N GLU A 167 -1.51 -9.20 7.95
CA GLU A 167 -0.39 -10.01 8.44
C GLU A 167 -0.86 -11.16 9.34
N ILE A 168 -1.89 -10.94 10.16
CA ILE A 168 -2.46 -12.01 10.99
C ILE A 168 -3.13 -13.09 10.13
N HIS A 169 -3.80 -12.71 9.04
CA HIS A 169 -4.43 -13.68 8.11
C HIS A 169 -3.42 -14.55 7.35
N GLN A 170 -2.13 -14.20 7.32
CA GLN A 170 -1.09 -15.01 6.70
C GLN A 170 -0.60 -16.16 7.59
N ILE A 171 -0.95 -16.16 8.89
CA ILE A 171 -0.58 -17.22 9.82
C ILE A 171 -1.53 -18.40 9.64
N LYS A 172 -1.03 -19.51 9.09
CA LYS A 172 -1.76 -20.78 9.09
C LYS A 172 -1.68 -21.39 10.49
N SER A 173 -2.83 -21.47 11.16
CA SER A 173 -2.91 -21.98 12.54
C SER A 173 -3.21 -23.49 12.60
N ASP A 174 -3.61 -24.13 11.50
CA ASP A 174 -3.86 -25.58 11.44
C ASP A 174 -3.58 -26.15 10.02
N PRO A 175 -2.70 -27.15 9.87
CA PRO A 175 -2.42 -27.82 8.58
C PRO A 175 -3.59 -28.66 8.02
N ASN A 176 -4.67 -28.90 8.78
CA ASN A 176 -5.86 -29.66 8.36
C ASN A 176 -7.14 -28.82 8.16
N ASP A 177 -7.08 -27.48 8.27
CA ASP A 177 -8.27 -26.65 8.09
C ASP A 177 -8.69 -26.57 6.61
N LYS A 178 -9.64 -27.43 6.23
CA LYS A 178 -10.29 -27.48 4.90
C LYS A 178 -11.25 -26.29 4.66
N LYS A 179 -10.92 -25.08 5.10
CA LYS A 179 -11.64 -23.83 4.77
C LYS A 179 -11.11 -23.13 3.51
N VAL A 180 -10.36 -23.84 2.67
CA VAL A 180 -9.63 -23.24 1.54
C VAL A 180 -10.54 -22.84 0.37
N THR A 181 -11.78 -23.35 0.26
CA THR A 181 -12.64 -23.09 -0.91
C THR A 181 -13.54 -21.85 -0.77
N GLN A 182 -13.74 -21.31 0.45
CA GLN A 182 -14.60 -20.13 0.68
C GLN A 182 -13.82 -18.80 0.75
N ASN A 183 -12.51 -18.83 0.53
CA ASN A 183 -11.61 -17.70 0.78
C ASN A 183 -11.47 -16.72 -0.41
N HIS A 184 -11.74 -17.18 -1.64
CA HIS A 184 -11.66 -16.31 -2.84
C HIS A 184 -12.70 -15.20 -2.86
N LEU A 185 -13.90 -15.43 -2.31
CA LEU A 185 -14.96 -14.41 -2.25
C LEU A 185 -14.61 -13.34 -1.22
N HIS A 186 -14.25 -13.74 0.00
CA HIS A 186 -13.89 -12.83 1.09
C HIS A 186 -12.66 -11.96 0.75
N GLN A 187 -11.72 -12.51 -0.01
CA GLN A 187 -10.52 -11.80 -0.46
C GLN A 187 -10.83 -10.73 -1.53
N LYS A 188 -11.78 -10.98 -2.45
CA LYS A 188 -12.28 -9.95 -3.39
C LYS A 188 -12.98 -8.82 -2.63
N TYR A 189 -13.77 -9.14 -1.60
CA TYR A 189 -14.39 -8.12 -0.75
C TYR A 189 -13.35 -7.24 -0.06
N TRP A 190 -12.26 -7.81 0.43
CA TRP A 190 -11.17 -7.06 1.07
C TRP A 190 -10.44 -6.11 0.11
N LEU A 191 -10.20 -6.54 -1.13
CA LEU A 191 -9.64 -5.68 -2.19
C LEU A 191 -10.59 -4.55 -2.57
N ILE A 192 -11.88 -4.85 -2.68
CA ILE A 192 -12.91 -3.84 -2.94
C ILE A 192 -12.99 -2.85 -1.78
N LEU A 193 -12.95 -3.32 -0.54
CA LEU A 193 -12.92 -2.47 0.66
C LEU A 193 -11.67 -1.60 0.71
N PHE A 194 -10.51 -2.15 0.35
CA PHE A 194 -9.26 -1.40 0.24
C PHE A 194 -9.34 -0.31 -0.83
N ILE A 195 -9.87 -0.63 -2.01
CA ILE A 195 -10.08 0.34 -3.10
C ILE A 195 -11.06 1.43 -2.66
N ILE A 196 -12.17 1.06 -2.01
CA ILE A 196 -13.14 2.03 -1.49
C ILE A 196 -12.49 2.94 -0.45
N ILE A 197 -11.72 2.39 0.50
CA ILE A 197 -11.01 3.16 1.52
C ILE A 197 -10.02 4.14 0.90
N VAL A 198 -9.29 3.71 -0.13
CA VAL A 198 -8.35 4.54 -0.88
C VAL A 198 -9.07 5.67 -1.59
N ILE A 199 -10.18 5.37 -2.27
CA ILE A 199 -11.02 6.38 -2.93
C ILE A 199 -11.57 7.37 -1.90
N THR A 200 -12.10 6.90 -0.77
CA THR A 200 -12.58 7.79 0.30
C THR A 200 -11.45 8.61 0.94
N SER A 201 -10.23 8.07 1.06
CA SER A 201 -9.09 8.80 1.59
C SER A 201 -8.62 9.88 0.62
N LEU A 202 -8.66 9.61 -0.68
CA LEU A 202 -8.41 10.59 -1.73
C LEU A 202 -9.48 11.70 -1.75
N LEU A 203 -10.75 11.34 -1.57
CA LEU A 203 -11.85 12.31 -1.49
C LEU A 203 -11.79 13.17 -0.21
N LEU A 204 -11.17 12.70 0.86
CA LEU A 204 -10.97 13.46 2.10
C LEU A 204 -9.80 14.46 2.00
N ILE A 205 -8.89 14.31 1.03
CA ILE A 205 -7.80 15.27 0.77
C ILE A 205 -8.35 16.52 0.07
N HIS A 206 -9.47 16.41 -0.66
CA HIS A 206 -10.04 17.49 -1.49
C HIS A 206 -11.17 18.28 -0.81
N LYS A 207 -11.16 18.38 0.52
CA LYS A 207 -12.19 19.06 1.32
C LYS A 207 -11.60 20.12 2.22
#